data_AF-R7J2C8-F1
#
_entry.id   AF-R7J2C8-F1
#
_cell.length_a   1.000
_cell.length_b   1.000
_cell.length_c   1.000
_cell.angle_alpha   90.00
_cell.angle_beta   90.00
_cell.angle_gamma   90.00
#
_symmetry.space_group_name_H-M   'P 1'
#
loop_
_entity.id
_entity.type
_entity.pdbx_description
1 polymer ?
#
loop_
_entity_poly.entity_id
_entity_poly.type
_entity_poly.pdbx_seq_one_letter_code
_entity_poly.pdbx_strand_id
1 'polypeptide(L)'
;MARPIKHGLDYFPFDVDFFSDEKLYAISGEFGIKGEITTIKLLCAVYRNGYYIEWTEMLKYKLIKELPGVSPELLDQIIKRLVKWDFFDKGLFDTASILTSRGIQRRYQAISTKMHRKNAITEYRLIDPPRPTQQRQAAPPVSEPQRPKYVAQLTPSASASPSAVSKRQAEPVPLEKSIEIMLSDAVWNEPVCMRYNLSSEQFKKKVANFKLHCLNIERREHESVNDAKRHFCTLLSQGKLDDISQPASDAPSDYTYSGSFGSKDT
;
A
#
# COMPACT_ATOMS: atom_id res chain seq x y z
N MET A 1 -28.73 -18.18 9.07
CA MET A 1 -27.95 -18.44 10.30
C MET A 1 -27.43 -17.12 10.84
N ALA A 2 -27.69 -16.79 12.10
CA ALA A 2 -27.13 -15.58 12.71
C ALA A 2 -25.61 -15.76 12.84
N ARG A 3 -24.82 -14.83 12.28
CA ARG A 3 -23.36 -14.87 12.40
C ARG A 3 -22.99 -14.54 13.86
N PRO A 4 -22.21 -15.38 14.56
CA PRO A 4 -21.72 -15.06 15.90
C PRO A 4 -21.03 -13.69 15.92
N ILE A 5 -21.36 -12.85 16.90
CA ILE A 5 -20.73 -11.54 17.06
C ILE A 5 -19.28 -11.79 17.48
N LYS A 6 -18.34 -11.53 16.56
CA LYS A 6 -16.90 -11.61 16.86
C LYS A 6 -16.47 -10.35 17.60
N HIS A 7 -15.90 -10.52 18.79
CA HIS A 7 -15.30 -9.41 19.56
C HIS A 7 -14.01 -8.88 18.90
N GLY A 8 -13.15 -9.77 18.42
CA GLY A 8 -11.88 -9.42 17.77
C GLY A 8 -11.95 -9.17 16.28
N LEU A 9 -10.81 -8.79 15.72
CA LEU A 9 -10.55 -8.63 14.30
C LEU A 9 -9.82 -9.87 13.74
N ASP A 10 -10.24 -10.35 12.58
CA ASP A 10 -9.52 -11.40 11.84
C ASP A 10 -8.37 -10.81 11.00
N TYR A 11 -8.42 -9.50 10.73
CA TYR A 11 -7.44 -8.73 9.96
C TYR A 11 -7.38 -7.30 10.52
N PHE A 12 -6.18 -6.72 10.52
CA PHE A 12 -5.99 -5.31 10.86
C PHE A 12 -5.05 -4.65 9.82
N PRO A 13 -5.25 -3.35 9.51
CA PRO A 13 -4.35 -2.60 8.66
C PRO A 13 -3.00 -2.45 9.37
N PHE A 14 -1.93 -2.76 8.64
CA PHE A 14 -0.56 -2.68 9.10
C PHE A 14 0.18 -1.67 8.23
N ASP A 15 0.78 -0.67 8.88
CA ASP A 15 1.44 0.43 8.19
C ASP A 15 2.77 -0.07 7.58
N VAL A 16 3.06 0.29 6.33
CA VAL A 16 4.30 -0.15 5.66
C VAL A 16 5.55 0.44 6.31
N ASP A 17 5.37 1.59 6.97
CA ASP A 17 6.41 2.34 7.68
C ASP A 17 6.62 1.81 9.11
N PHE A 18 5.88 0.78 9.55
CA PHE A 18 5.87 0.30 10.94
C PHE A 18 7.27 -0.05 11.47
N PHE A 19 8.11 -0.62 10.62
CA PHE A 19 9.49 -1.00 10.99
C PHE A 19 10.45 0.19 11.10
N SER A 20 10.06 1.34 10.54
CA SER A 20 10.82 2.59 10.61
C SER A 20 10.33 3.53 11.72
N ASP A 21 9.28 3.16 12.46
CA ASP A 21 8.80 3.93 13.61
C ASP A 21 9.88 3.97 14.70
N GLU A 22 10.18 5.16 15.23
CA GLU A 22 11.23 5.38 16.23
C GLU A 22 11.10 4.44 17.45
N LYS A 23 9.87 4.16 17.89
CA LYS A 23 9.62 3.28 19.04
C LYS A 23 9.99 1.84 18.71
N LEU A 24 9.65 1.37 17.52
CA LEU A 24 10.01 0.01 17.10
C LEU A 24 11.49 -0.09 16.75
N TYR A 25 12.08 0.95 16.17
CA TYR A 25 13.50 1.00 15.84
C TYR A 25 14.37 0.86 17.10
N ALA A 26 13.98 1.49 18.21
CA ALA A 26 14.63 1.31 19.51
C ALA A 26 14.54 -0.16 20.02
N ILE A 27 13.39 -0.82 19.82
CA ILE A 27 13.20 -2.24 20.17
C ILE A 27 14.04 -3.16 19.27
N SER A 28 14.10 -2.87 17.98
CA SER A 28 14.94 -3.59 17.02
C SER A 28 16.43 -3.42 17.34
N GLY A 29 16.87 -2.23 17.77
CA GLY A 29 18.25 -2.01 18.20
C GLY A 29 18.66 -2.85 19.42
N GLU A 30 17.76 -3.06 20.40
CA GLU A 30 18.07 -3.81 21.62
C GLU A 30 17.87 -5.33 21.47
N PHE A 31 16.85 -5.76 20.73
CA PHE A 31 16.45 -7.19 20.65
C PHE A 31 16.49 -7.77 19.24
N GLY A 32 16.86 -6.98 18.24
CA GLY A 32 16.87 -7.36 16.83
C GLY A 32 15.50 -7.79 16.33
N ILE A 33 15.53 -8.73 15.37
CA ILE A 33 14.33 -9.32 14.77
C ILE A 33 13.39 -9.96 15.79
N LYS A 34 13.91 -10.43 16.94
CA LYS A 34 13.10 -11.02 18.01
C LYS A 34 12.17 -9.98 18.64
N GLY A 35 12.64 -8.74 18.81
CA GLY A 35 11.81 -7.64 19.31
C GLY A 35 10.71 -7.25 18.34
N GLU A 36 11.05 -7.15 17.05
CA GLU A 36 10.09 -6.81 15.99
C GLU A 36 8.97 -7.85 15.86
N ILE A 37 9.33 -9.14 15.71
CA ILE A 37 8.33 -10.20 15.55
C ILE A 37 7.46 -10.36 16.80
N THR A 38 8.02 -10.17 18.00
CA THR A 38 7.28 -10.21 19.26
C THR A 38 6.24 -9.09 19.30
N THR A 39 6.60 -7.88 18.88
CA THR A 39 5.69 -6.73 18.84
C THR A 39 4.54 -6.97 17.87
N ILE A 40 4.81 -7.54 16.69
CA ILE A 40 3.77 -7.89 15.71
C ILE A 40 2.84 -8.97 16.26
N LYS A 41 3.39 -10.03 16.87
CA LYS A 41 2.59 -11.10 17.48
C LYS A 41 1.72 -10.59 18.62
N LEU A 42 2.22 -9.65 19.42
CA LEU A 42 1.44 -8.95 20.45
C LEU A 42 0.30 -8.15 19.84
N LEU A 43 0.55 -7.36 18.79
CA LEU A 43 -0.51 -6.63 18.07
C LEU A 43 -1.58 -7.59 17.55
N CYS A 44 -1.18 -8.72 16.95
CA CYS A 44 -2.11 -9.76 16.51
C CYS A 44 -2.97 -10.29 17.67
N ALA A 45 -2.36 -10.57 18.82
CA ALA A 45 -3.08 -11.05 20.00
C ALA A 45 -4.08 -10.00 20.55
N VAL A 46 -3.67 -8.73 20.58
CA VAL A 46 -4.53 -7.61 20.98
C VAL A 46 -5.73 -7.48 20.05
N TYR A 47 -5.50 -7.39 18.74
CA TYR A 47 -6.60 -7.21 17.77
C TYR A 47 -7.52 -8.42 17.69
N ARG A 48 -7.00 -9.63 17.93
CA ARG A 48 -7.82 -10.84 18.02
C ARG A 48 -8.76 -10.85 19.23
N ASN A 49 -8.45 -10.11 20.29
CA ASN A 49 -9.32 -9.93 21.45
C ASN A 49 -10.13 -8.63 21.39
N GLY A 50 -9.77 -7.69 20.51
CA GLY A 50 -10.48 -6.45 20.29
C GLY A 50 -9.50 -5.28 20.21
N TYR A 51 -9.44 -4.49 21.26
CA TYR A 51 -8.63 -3.27 21.34
C TYR A 51 -7.66 -3.24 22.53
N TYR A 52 -7.67 -4.29 23.34
CA TYR A 52 -6.73 -4.53 24.43
C TYR A 52 -6.62 -6.03 24.68
N ILE A 53 -5.59 -6.43 25.43
CA ILE A 53 -5.46 -7.77 25.98
C ILE A 53 -4.86 -7.67 27.38
N GLU A 54 -5.28 -8.57 28.26
CA GLU A 54 -4.67 -8.74 29.57
C GLU A 54 -3.37 -9.53 29.45
N TRP A 55 -2.30 -9.01 30.05
CA TRP A 55 -1.01 -9.65 30.17
C TRP A 55 -1.04 -10.70 31.27
N THR A 56 -1.32 -11.93 30.87
CA THR A 56 -1.40 -13.11 31.75
C THR A 56 -0.27 -14.10 31.45
N GLU A 57 0.07 -14.94 32.44
CA GLU A 57 1.03 -16.04 32.26
C GLU A 57 0.64 -16.96 31.08
N MET A 58 -0.66 -17.23 30.91
CA MET A 58 -1.15 -18.05 29.80
C MET A 58 -0.84 -17.41 28.43
N LEU A 59 -1.02 -16.08 28.30
CA LEU A 59 -0.66 -15.35 27.10
C LEU A 59 0.85 -15.37 26.85
N LYS A 60 1.65 -15.22 27.91
CA LYS A 60 3.10 -15.28 27.87
C LYS A 60 3.60 -16.63 27.32
N TYR A 61 3.16 -17.74 27.90
CA TYR A 61 3.53 -19.07 27.41
C TYR A 61 3.00 -19.38 26.01
N LYS A 62 1.83 -18.85 25.64
CA LYS A 62 1.32 -18.94 24.27
C LYS A 62 2.25 -18.24 23.28
N LEU A 63 2.72 -17.03 23.60
CA LEU A 63 3.65 -16.29 22.75
C LEU A 63 5.00 -16.99 22.64
N ILE A 64 5.54 -17.52 23.74
CA ILE A 64 6.80 -18.29 23.75
C ILE A 64 6.70 -19.50 22.81
N LYS A 65 5.57 -20.23 22.82
CA LYS A 65 5.34 -21.35 21.90
C LYS A 65 5.32 -20.91 20.43
N GLU A 66 4.78 -19.73 20.14
CA GLU A 66 4.73 -19.18 18.78
C GLU A 66 6.04 -18.52 18.33
N LEU A 67 6.95 -18.22 19.25
CA LEU A 67 8.19 -17.48 19.03
C LEU A 67 9.40 -18.34 19.41
N PRO A 68 9.83 -19.28 18.54
CA PRO A 68 10.99 -20.11 18.81
C PRO A 68 12.24 -19.24 19.02
N GLY A 69 12.99 -19.52 20.07
CA GLY A 69 14.22 -18.79 20.42
C GLY A 69 14.01 -17.50 21.24
N VAL A 70 12.78 -17.20 21.67
CA VAL A 70 12.50 -16.15 22.67
C VAL A 70 12.31 -16.81 24.03
N SER A 71 13.14 -16.45 25.01
CA SER A 71 13.00 -16.94 26.38
C SER A 71 11.91 -16.14 27.14
N PRO A 72 11.32 -16.69 28.21
CA PRO A 72 10.36 -15.97 29.04
C PRO A 72 10.90 -14.63 29.57
N GLU A 73 12.18 -14.61 29.97
CA GLU A 73 12.86 -13.43 30.51
C GLU A 73 13.07 -12.39 29.42
N LEU A 74 13.45 -12.82 28.21
CA LEU A 74 13.60 -11.93 27.06
C LEU A 74 12.25 -11.31 26.66
N LEU A 75 11.17 -12.09 26.70
CA LEU A 75 9.82 -11.60 26.42
C LEU A 75 9.40 -10.52 27.43
N ASP A 76 9.63 -10.75 28.72
CA ASP A 76 9.35 -9.77 29.76
C ASP A 76 10.18 -8.48 29.57
N GLN A 77 11.44 -8.61 29.16
CA GLN A 77 12.30 -7.46 28.85
C GLN A 77 11.76 -6.66 27.66
N ILE A 78 11.36 -7.33 26.57
CA ILE A 78 10.77 -6.69 25.39
C ILE A 78 9.52 -5.90 25.79
N ILE A 79 8.63 -6.50 26.59
CA ILE A 79 7.39 -5.84 27.01
C ILE A 79 7.67 -4.63 27.90
N LYS A 80 8.59 -4.75 28.87
CA LYS A 80 9.04 -3.62 29.69
C LYS A 80 9.56 -2.47 28.83
N ARG A 81 10.29 -2.76 27.75
CA ARG A 81 10.78 -1.73 26.81
C ARG A 81 9.65 -1.15 25.97
N LEU A 82 8.71 -1.96 25.48
CA LEU A 82 7.54 -1.47 24.75
C LEU A 82 6.69 -0.51 25.60
N VAL A 83 6.53 -0.81 26.88
CA VAL A 83 5.85 0.09 27.84
C VAL A 83 6.70 1.34 28.10
N LYS A 84 8.01 1.20 28.28
CA LYS A 84 8.94 2.33 28.49
C LYS A 84 8.91 3.35 27.34
N TRP A 85 8.84 2.87 26.09
CA TRP A 85 8.80 3.72 24.89
C TRP A 85 7.39 4.17 24.50
N ASP A 86 6.40 4.01 25.39
CA ASP A 86 5.01 4.44 25.16
C ASP A 86 4.38 3.77 23.93
N PHE A 87 4.83 2.55 23.58
CA PHE A 87 4.14 1.72 22.58
C PHE A 87 2.84 1.16 23.17
N PHE A 88 2.92 0.76 24.44
CA PHE A 88 1.78 0.45 25.30
C PHE A 88 1.65 1.48 26.42
N ASP A 89 0.43 1.72 26.86
CA ASP A 89 0.13 2.66 27.93
C ASP A 89 0.68 2.14 29.27
N LYS A 90 1.59 2.90 29.86
CA LYS A 90 2.24 2.55 31.12
C LYS A 90 1.27 2.49 32.29
N GLY A 91 0.31 3.42 32.38
CA GLY A 91 -0.63 3.47 33.50
C GLY A 91 -1.52 2.23 33.55
N LEU A 92 -2.03 1.80 32.39
CA LEU A 92 -2.85 0.60 32.27
C LEU A 92 -2.06 -0.70 32.45
N PHE A 93 -0.81 -0.73 32.00
CA PHE A 93 0.05 -1.87 32.23
C PHE A 93 0.39 -2.04 33.72
N ASP A 94 0.76 -0.95 34.40
CA ASP A 94 1.16 -1.02 35.81
C ASP A 94 -0.03 -1.27 36.75
N THR A 95 -1.23 -0.78 36.42
CA THR A 95 -2.43 -0.89 37.30
C THR A 95 -3.21 -2.18 37.07
N ALA A 96 -3.37 -2.61 35.82
CA ALA A 96 -4.28 -3.69 35.44
C ALA A 96 -3.60 -4.79 34.60
N SER A 97 -2.28 -4.70 34.37
CA SER A 97 -1.56 -5.59 33.46
C SER A 97 -2.16 -5.61 32.05
N ILE A 98 -2.63 -4.45 31.55
CA ILE A 98 -3.30 -4.39 30.24
C ILE A 98 -2.38 -3.81 29.17
N LEU A 99 -2.32 -4.50 28.04
CA LEU A 99 -1.62 -4.06 26.85
C LEU A 99 -2.61 -3.41 25.88
N THR A 100 -2.58 -2.08 25.84
CA THR A 100 -3.32 -1.26 24.87
C THR A 100 -2.59 0.06 24.65
N SER A 101 -3.01 0.81 23.63
CA SER A 101 -2.53 2.17 23.37
C SER A 101 -3.56 2.97 22.60
N ARG A 102 -3.42 4.30 22.62
CA ARG A 102 -4.27 5.20 21.83
C ARG A 102 -4.27 4.83 20.34
N GLY A 103 -3.11 4.45 19.79
CA GLY A 103 -3.00 4.03 18.39
C GLY A 103 -3.75 2.75 18.08
N ILE A 104 -3.65 1.73 18.96
CA ILE A 104 -4.37 0.46 18.83
C ILE A 104 -5.89 0.70 18.85
N GLN A 105 -6.37 1.45 19.85
CA GLN A 105 -7.79 1.72 20.00
C GLN A 105 -8.36 2.54 18.83
N ARG A 106 -7.59 3.48 18.25
CA ARG A 106 -8.04 4.32 17.13
C ARG A 106 -8.21 3.47 15.89
N ARG A 107 -7.23 2.61 15.60
CA ARG A 107 -7.29 1.66 14.47
C ARG A 107 -8.44 0.68 14.65
N TYR A 108 -8.61 0.11 15.84
CA TYR A 108 -9.74 -0.79 16.12
C TYR A 108 -11.10 -0.09 15.93
N GLN A 109 -11.24 1.14 16.41
CA GLN A 109 -12.47 1.91 16.25
C GLN A 109 -12.76 2.20 14.76
N ALA A 110 -11.77 2.66 14.01
CA ALA A 110 -11.92 2.95 12.58
C ALA A 110 -12.38 1.71 11.79
N ILE A 111 -11.79 0.54 12.09
CA ILE A 111 -12.18 -0.74 11.47
C ILE A 111 -13.58 -1.13 11.89
N SER A 112 -13.91 -1.01 13.18
CA SER A 112 -15.24 -1.34 13.71
C SER A 112 -16.34 -0.48 13.08
N THR A 113 -16.09 0.82 12.90
CA THR A 113 -16.99 1.75 12.19
C THR A 113 -17.15 1.36 10.73
N LYS A 114 -16.04 1.07 10.02
CA LYS A 114 -16.07 0.65 8.61
C LYS A 114 -16.79 -0.68 8.40
N MET A 115 -16.71 -1.58 9.37
CA MET A 115 -17.40 -2.88 9.35
C MET A 115 -18.83 -2.83 9.92
N HIS A 116 -19.35 -1.64 10.26
CA HIS A 116 -20.66 -1.45 10.90
C HIS A 116 -20.87 -2.32 12.15
N ARG A 117 -19.81 -2.55 12.93
CA ARG A 117 -19.88 -3.28 14.20
C ARG A 117 -20.42 -2.36 15.28
N LYS A 118 -21.35 -2.86 16.10
CA LYS A 118 -21.90 -2.15 17.26
C LYS A 118 -20.99 -2.22 18.51
N ASN A 119 -19.76 -2.69 18.36
CA ASN A 119 -18.83 -2.88 19.48
C ASN A 119 -18.29 -1.50 19.90
N ALA A 120 -18.81 -0.96 21.01
CA ALA A 120 -18.27 0.22 21.63
C ALA A 120 -16.98 -0.12 22.40
N ILE A 121 -16.01 0.78 22.38
CA ILE A 121 -14.87 0.76 23.30
C ILE A 121 -15.38 1.30 24.63
N THR A 122 -15.46 0.43 25.64
CA THR A 122 -16.06 0.73 26.94
C THR A 122 -15.01 0.66 28.05
N GLU A 123 -14.33 -0.48 28.15
CA GLU A 123 -13.30 -0.74 29.16
C GLU A 123 -11.96 -0.13 28.75
N TYR A 124 -11.15 0.32 29.71
CA TYR A 124 -9.75 0.76 29.48
C TYR A 124 -9.56 1.73 28.31
N ARG A 125 -10.52 2.63 28.12
CA ARG A 125 -10.58 3.55 26.97
C ARG A 125 -9.60 4.71 27.13
N LEU A 126 -8.74 4.89 26.14
CA LEU A 126 -7.73 5.96 26.08
C LEU A 126 -8.06 7.07 25.07
N ILE A 127 -9.15 6.95 24.32
CA ILE A 127 -9.53 7.90 23.25
C ILE A 127 -10.85 8.56 23.61
N ASP A 128 -10.94 9.87 23.43
CA ASP A 128 -12.19 10.60 23.57
C ASP A 128 -13.28 10.08 22.60
N PRO A 129 -14.56 10.18 22.94
CA PRO A 129 -15.63 9.92 21.98
C PRO A 129 -15.46 10.81 20.75
N PRO A 130 -15.72 10.29 19.53
CA PRO A 130 -15.72 11.13 18.34
C PRO A 130 -16.72 12.26 18.59
N ARG A 131 -16.21 13.51 18.61
CA ARG A 131 -17.06 14.69 18.73
C ARG A 131 -18.10 14.62 17.60
N PRO A 132 -19.40 14.71 17.90
CA PRO A 132 -20.41 14.74 16.85
C PRO A 132 -20.13 15.94 15.95
N THR A 133 -19.92 15.67 14.67
CA THR A 133 -19.77 16.69 13.65
C THR A 133 -21.00 17.58 13.71
N GLN A 134 -20.86 18.83 14.16
CA GLN A 134 -21.93 19.81 14.05
C GLN A 134 -22.31 19.92 12.58
N GLN A 135 -23.56 19.56 12.28
CA GLN A 135 -24.16 19.79 10.98
C GLN A 135 -23.95 21.27 10.62
N ARG A 136 -23.30 21.53 9.48
CA ARG A 136 -23.31 22.86 8.86
C ARG A 136 -24.76 23.25 8.63
N GLN A 137 -25.28 24.15 9.44
CA GLN A 137 -26.54 24.84 9.18
C GLN A 137 -26.34 25.71 7.94
N ALA A 138 -27.23 25.56 6.96
CA ALA A 138 -27.29 26.39 5.77
C ALA A 138 -27.67 27.84 6.17
N ALA A 139 -26.96 28.82 5.63
CA ALA A 139 -27.34 30.23 5.67
C ALA A 139 -27.85 30.69 4.29
N PRO A 140 -28.84 31.61 4.21
CA PRO A 140 -29.56 31.96 2.97
C PRO A 140 -28.84 33.02 2.11
N PRO A 141 -29.32 33.32 0.88
CA PRO A 141 -28.53 33.91 -0.20
C PRO A 141 -28.75 35.42 -0.35
N VAL A 142 -27.69 36.23 -0.51
CA VAL A 142 -27.83 37.62 -0.99
C VAL A 142 -26.60 38.11 -1.79
N SER A 143 -26.83 38.24 -3.10
CA SER A 143 -26.36 39.19 -4.14
C SER A 143 -24.87 39.59 -4.35
N GLU A 144 -24.42 39.35 -5.58
CA GLU A 144 -23.40 40.07 -6.40
C GLU A 144 -23.80 41.54 -6.70
N PRO A 145 -23.00 42.39 -7.40
CA PRO A 145 -21.59 42.30 -7.83
C PRO A 145 -20.78 43.62 -7.64
N GLN A 146 -19.46 43.60 -7.88
CA GLN A 146 -18.72 44.46 -8.86
C GLN A 146 -17.20 44.51 -8.60
N ARG A 147 -16.42 44.15 -9.64
CA ARG A 147 -15.00 44.50 -9.88
C ARG A 147 -14.96 45.91 -10.52
N PRO A 148 -13.87 46.74 -10.43
CA PRO A 148 -12.54 46.30 -10.90
C PRO A 148 -11.26 47.05 -10.40
N LYS A 149 -10.10 46.46 -10.76
CA LYS A 149 -8.77 47.04 -11.13
C LYS A 149 -7.86 47.70 -10.07
N TYR A 150 -6.67 47.11 -9.87
CA TYR A 150 -5.40 47.86 -9.78
C TYR A 150 -4.19 47.01 -10.23
N VAL A 151 -3.14 47.72 -10.69
CA VAL A 151 -2.02 47.32 -11.54
C VAL A 151 -0.73 47.08 -10.73
N ALA A 152 0.22 46.39 -11.35
CA ALA A 152 1.52 45.87 -10.92
C ALA A 152 2.51 46.84 -10.23
N GLN A 153 3.42 46.26 -9.39
CA GLN A 153 4.91 46.33 -9.37
C GLN A 153 5.44 45.93 -7.96
N LEU A 154 6.15 44.80 -7.76
CA LEU A 154 7.59 44.45 -7.92
C LEU A 154 8.40 44.42 -6.59
N THR A 155 8.90 43.21 -6.27
CA THR A 155 10.11 42.77 -5.51
C THR A 155 10.22 43.05 -3.97
N PRO A 156 11.21 42.44 -3.26
CA PRO A 156 11.30 41.00 -2.93
C PRO A 156 11.60 40.74 -1.43
N SER A 157 11.42 39.50 -0.94
CA SER A 157 12.37 38.77 -0.07
C SER A 157 11.69 37.74 0.87
N ALA A 158 12.18 36.51 0.75
CA ALA A 158 12.36 35.46 1.75
C ALA A 158 11.18 34.95 2.63
N SER A 159 10.99 33.62 2.47
CA SER A 159 10.77 32.57 3.48
C SER A 159 9.37 31.97 3.64
N ALA A 160 9.39 30.63 3.76
CA ALA A 160 8.33 29.68 4.16
C ALA A 160 7.35 29.12 3.08
N SER A 161 7.53 27.83 2.76
CA SER A 161 6.48 26.91 2.28
C SER A 161 5.41 26.67 3.37
N PRO A 162 4.28 25.95 3.15
CA PRO A 162 3.72 25.39 1.92
C PRO A 162 2.20 25.68 1.73
N SER A 163 1.66 25.24 0.58
CA SER A 163 0.26 24.81 0.31
C SER A 163 -0.49 25.65 -0.73
N ALA A 164 -0.70 25.06 -1.92
CA ALA A 164 -2.04 24.79 -2.46
C ALA A 164 -1.94 24.20 -3.87
N VAL A 165 -2.53 23.02 -3.99
CA VAL A 165 -2.80 22.23 -5.19
C VAL A 165 -3.40 23.08 -6.30
N SER A 166 -2.71 23.17 -7.44
CA SER A 166 -3.29 23.62 -8.71
C SER A 166 -3.41 22.40 -9.63
N LYS A 167 -4.65 22.07 -10.00
CA LYS A 167 -4.95 21.12 -11.09
C LYS A 167 -4.35 21.68 -12.37
N ARG A 168 -3.15 21.23 -12.74
CA ARG A 168 -2.65 21.38 -14.10
C ARG A 168 -3.37 20.33 -14.94
N GLN A 169 -4.18 20.80 -15.89
CA GLN A 169 -4.59 19.98 -17.04
C GLN A 169 -3.29 19.53 -17.72
N ALA A 170 -2.97 18.24 -17.58
CA ALA A 170 -1.86 17.63 -18.30
C ALA A 170 -2.37 17.32 -19.70
N GLU A 171 -1.67 17.82 -20.72
CA GLU A 171 -1.97 17.42 -22.09
C GLU A 171 -1.79 15.90 -22.23
N PRO A 172 -2.72 15.21 -22.93
CA PRO A 172 -2.67 13.77 -23.10
C PRO A 172 -1.34 13.38 -23.75
N VAL A 173 -0.62 12.45 -23.12
CA VAL A 173 0.67 11.98 -23.63
C VAL A 173 0.40 10.92 -24.70
N PRO A 174 0.94 11.07 -25.93
CA PRO A 174 0.82 10.05 -26.97
C PRO A 174 1.36 8.69 -26.49
N LEU A 175 0.67 7.60 -26.85
CA LEU A 175 0.99 6.24 -26.45
C LEU A 175 2.46 5.84 -26.72
N GLU A 176 3.01 6.25 -27.85
CA GLU A 176 4.39 5.95 -28.24
C GLU A 176 5.40 6.58 -27.27
N LYS A 177 5.15 7.82 -26.84
CA LYS A 177 6.00 8.54 -25.90
C LYS A 177 5.91 7.96 -24.49
N SER A 178 4.74 7.48 -24.09
CA SER A 178 4.58 6.82 -22.78
C SER A 178 5.30 5.47 -22.74
N ILE A 179 5.27 4.70 -23.83
CA ILE A 179 6.01 3.44 -23.98
C ILE A 179 7.53 3.65 -23.92
N GLU A 180 8.05 4.66 -24.63
CA GLU A 180 9.47 4.97 -24.62
C GLU A 180 9.96 5.34 -23.21
N ILE A 181 9.19 6.17 -22.50
CA ILE A 181 9.49 6.52 -21.11
C ILE A 181 9.43 5.27 -20.22
N MET A 182 8.44 4.38 -20.40
CA MET A 182 8.34 3.13 -19.65
C MET A 182 9.53 2.17 -19.86
N LEU A 183 10.10 2.14 -21.07
CA LEU A 183 11.29 1.34 -21.37
C LEU A 183 12.57 1.96 -20.80
N SER A 184 12.68 3.30 -20.83
CA SER A 184 13.85 4.03 -20.34
C SER A 184 13.93 4.17 -18.81
N ASP A 185 12.81 4.06 -18.10
CA ASP A 185 12.74 4.28 -16.66
C ASP A 185 13.18 3.05 -15.85
N ALA A 186 14.50 2.96 -15.60
CA ALA A 186 15.12 1.91 -14.80
C ALA A 186 14.56 1.82 -13.36
N VAL A 187 14.23 2.97 -12.77
CA VAL A 187 13.70 3.07 -11.39
C VAL A 187 12.31 2.42 -11.30
N TRP A 188 11.57 2.39 -12.40
CA TRP A 188 10.26 1.76 -12.47
C TRP A 188 10.28 0.34 -13.05
N ASN A 189 11.08 0.08 -14.08
CA ASN A 189 11.06 -1.21 -14.79
C ASN A 189 11.67 -2.36 -13.96
N GLU A 190 12.75 -2.12 -13.20
CA GLU A 190 13.42 -3.16 -12.40
C GLU A 190 12.52 -3.72 -11.30
N PRO A 191 11.84 -2.89 -10.47
CA PRO A 191 10.86 -3.40 -9.50
C PRO A 191 9.69 -4.15 -10.14
N VAL A 192 9.25 -3.73 -11.33
CA VAL A 192 8.16 -4.42 -12.05
C VAL A 192 8.63 -5.79 -12.56
N CYS A 193 9.82 -5.88 -13.13
CA CYS A 193 10.41 -7.15 -13.54
C CYS A 193 10.57 -8.12 -12.37
N MET A 194 11.09 -7.65 -11.23
CA MET A 194 11.21 -8.48 -10.03
C MET A 194 9.85 -8.94 -9.48
N ARG A 195 8.87 -8.03 -9.41
CA ARG A 195 7.54 -8.32 -8.86
C ARG A 195 6.78 -9.37 -9.66
N TYR A 196 6.89 -9.33 -10.98
CA TYR A 196 6.19 -10.24 -11.90
C TYR A 196 7.08 -11.36 -12.43
N ASN A 197 8.30 -11.51 -11.90
CA ASN A 197 9.28 -12.54 -12.27
C ASN A 197 9.57 -12.57 -13.78
N LEU A 198 9.74 -11.39 -14.37
CA LEU A 198 10.00 -11.20 -15.81
C LEU A 198 11.49 -10.94 -16.06
N SER A 199 12.03 -11.55 -17.12
CA SER A 199 13.32 -11.13 -17.67
C SER A 199 13.20 -9.80 -18.43
N SER A 200 14.33 -9.11 -18.65
CA SER A 200 14.37 -7.86 -19.43
C SER A 200 13.76 -8.03 -20.83
N GLU A 201 14.01 -9.17 -21.48
CA GLU A 201 13.45 -9.51 -22.79
C GLU A 201 11.94 -9.80 -22.72
N GLN A 202 11.47 -10.49 -21.69
CA GLN A 202 10.04 -10.72 -21.48
C GLN A 202 9.31 -9.40 -21.20
N PHE A 203 9.89 -8.50 -20.41
CA PHE A 203 9.32 -7.20 -20.13
C PHE A 203 9.13 -6.36 -21.40
N LYS A 204 10.15 -6.27 -22.26
CA LYS A 204 10.04 -5.59 -23.56
C LYS A 204 8.91 -6.19 -24.41
N LYS A 205 8.79 -7.52 -24.45
CA LYS A 205 7.69 -8.21 -25.14
C LYS A 205 6.31 -7.86 -24.56
N LYS A 206 6.17 -7.77 -23.23
CA LYS A 206 4.92 -7.33 -22.58
C LYS A 206 4.58 -5.89 -22.90
N VAL A 207 5.58 -5.00 -22.96
CA VAL A 207 5.38 -3.59 -23.34
C VAL A 207 4.95 -3.46 -24.80
N ALA A 208 5.50 -4.28 -25.71
CA ALA A 208 5.02 -4.36 -27.09
C ALA A 208 3.57 -4.86 -27.18
N ASN A 209 3.22 -5.89 -26.41
CA ASN A 209 1.84 -6.39 -26.32
C ASN A 209 0.90 -5.33 -25.74
N PHE A 210 1.36 -4.54 -24.79
CA PHE A 210 0.59 -3.42 -24.23
C PHE A 210 0.29 -2.36 -25.29
N LYS A 211 1.24 -2.05 -26.18
CA LYS A 211 1.01 -1.16 -27.32
C LYS A 211 -0.13 -1.67 -28.19
N LEU A 212 -0.08 -2.94 -28.58
CA LEU A 212 -1.10 -3.58 -29.42
C LEU A 212 -2.47 -3.62 -28.73
N HIS A 213 -2.50 -3.91 -27.44
CA HIS A 213 -3.73 -3.91 -26.64
C HIS A 213 -4.37 -2.52 -26.56
N CYS A 214 -3.57 -1.46 -26.40
CA CYS A 214 -4.08 -0.08 -26.38
C CYS A 214 -4.60 0.34 -27.77
N LEU A 215 -3.93 -0.07 -28.85
CA LEU A 215 -4.36 0.21 -30.22
C LEU A 215 -5.66 -0.51 -30.60
N ASN A 216 -5.89 -1.72 -30.10
CA ASN A 216 -7.08 -2.52 -30.40
C ASN A 216 -8.34 -2.04 -29.65
N ILE A 217 -8.18 -1.39 -28.49
CA ILE A 217 -9.29 -0.86 -27.66
C ILE A 217 -9.56 0.63 -27.95
N GLU A 218 -8.95 1.19 -29.00
CA GLU A 218 -9.02 2.62 -29.38
C GLU A 218 -8.55 3.61 -28.31
N ARG A 219 -7.89 3.15 -27.24
CA ARG A 219 -7.31 4.01 -26.19
C ARG A 219 -5.89 4.42 -26.57
N ARG A 220 -5.78 5.39 -27.47
CA ARG A 220 -4.52 5.89 -28.04
C ARG A 220 -3.79 6.94 -27.17
N GLU A 221 -4.40 7.36 -26.08
CA GLU A 221 -3.86 8.40 -25.21
C GLU A 221 -4.05 8.04 -23.73
N HIS A 222 -3.06 8.42 -22.92
CA HIS A 222 -3.11 8.32 -21.46
C HIS A 222 -2.99 9.71 -20.86
N GLU A 223 -3.72 9.97 -19.78
CA GLU A 223 -3.73 11.27 -19.08
C GLU A 223 -2.35 11.62 -18.51
N SER A 224 -1.52 10.61 -18.23
CA SER A 224 -0.12 10.77 -17.86
C SER A 224 0.69 9.48 -18.07
N VAL A 225 2.02 9.58 -18.03
CA VAL A 225 2.90 8.39 -18.03
C VAL A 225 2.59 7.47 -16.84
N ASN A 226 2.20 8.03 -15.69
CA ASN A 226 1.81 7.25 -14.52
C ASN A 226 0.47 6.51 -14.72
N ASP A 227 -0.45 7.09 -15.49
CA ASP A 227 -1.67 6.40 -15.92
C ASP A 227 -1.33 5.22 -16.84
N ALA A 228 -0.44 5.41 -17.83
CA ALA A 228 0.04 4.33 -18.70
C ALA A 228 0.72 3.19 -17.91
N LYS A 229 1.57 3.52 -16.93
CA LYS A 229 2.23 2.54 -16.03
C LYS A 229 1.24 1.74 -15.20
N ARG A 230 0.23 2.40 -14.62
CA ARG A 230 -0.84 1.73 -13.86
C ARG A 230 -1.69 0.82 -14.74
N HIS A 231 -2.02 1.29 -15.93
CA HIS A 231 -2.76 0.52 -16.93
C HIS A 231 -1.99 -0.73 -17.35
N PHE A 232 -0.68 -0.60 -17.62
CA PHE A 232 0.20 -1.73 -17.92
C PHE A 232 0.23 -2.77 -16.79
N CYS A 233 0.50 -2.36 -15.54
CA CYS A 233 0.55 -3.29 -14.41
C CYS A 233 -0.81 -3.99 -14.17
N THR A 234 -1.91 -3.30 -14.45
CA THR A 234 -3.26 -3.86 -14.35
C THR A 234 -3.45 -4.96 -15.38
N LEU A 235 -3.08 -4.71 -16.64
CA LEU A 235 -3.17 -5.71 -17.72
C LEU A 235 -2.22 -6.89 -17.50
N LEU A 236 -1.03 -6.62 -16.97
CA LEU A 236 -0.07 -7.65 -16.61
C LEU A 236 -0.60 -8.57 -15.50
N SER A 237 -1.26 -8.01 -14.48
CA SER A 237 -1.90 -8.80 -13.41
C SER A 237 -3.11 -9.61 -13.88
N GLN A 238 -3.73 -9.21 -14.99
CA GLN A 238 -4.89 -9.89 -15.58
C GLN A 238 -4.49 -10.95 -16.62
N GLY A 239 -3.20 -11.15 -16.89
CA GLY A 239 -2.69 -12.07 -17.92
C GLY A 239 -3.02 -11.65 -19.36
N LYS A 240 -3.56 -10.44 -19.58
CA LYS A 240 -4.01 -9.96 -20.90
C LYS A 240 -2.86 -9.61 -21.85
N LEU A 241 -1.62 -9.66 -21.36
CA LEU A 241 -0.41 -9.41 -22.13
C LEU A 241 0.36 -10.71 -22.44
N ASP A 242 -0.21 -11.87 -22.12
CA ASP A 242 0.40 -13.19 -22.34
C ASP A 242 0.25 -13.69 -23.79
N ASP A 243 -0.88 -13.41 -24.44
CA ASP A 243 -1.24 -13.94 -25.77
C ASP A 243 -1.64 -12.85 -26.78
N ILE A 244 -0.68 -12.03 -27.22
CA ILE A 244 -0.87 -11.21 -28.43
C ILE A 244 0.16 -11.69 -29.45
N SER A 245 -0.30 -12.48 -30.42
CA SER A 245 0.51 -13.08 -31.47
C SER A 245 1.37 -12.04 -32.18
N GLN A 246 2.62 -12.41 -32.45
CA GLN A 246 3.57 -11.64 -33.25
C GLN A 246 3.02 -11.32 -34.64
N PRO A 247 3.33 -10.16 -35.25
CA PRO A 247 3.36 -10.08 -36.70
C PRO A 247 4.48 -10.99 -37.21
N ALA A 248 4.14 -11.83 -38.19
CA ALA A 248 5.08 -12.74 -38.85
C ALA A 248 6.22 -11.95 -39.51
N SER A 249 7.44 -12.14 -39.02
CA SER A 249 8.65 -11.84 -39.78
C SER A 249 9.78 -12.74 -39.30
N ASP A 250 9.87 -13.91 -39.92
CA ASP A 250 11.14 -14.55 -40.23
C ASP A 250 10.88 -15.42 -41.45
N ALA A 251 11.11 -14.84 -42.63
CA ALA A 251 11.31 -15.61 -43.83
C ALA A 251 12.72 -16.21 -43.74
N PRO A 252 12.88 -17.55 -43.70
CA PRO A 252 14.20 -18.13 -43.78
C PRO A 252 14.72 -17.94 -45.21
N SER A 253 15.75 -17.10 -45.33
CA SER A 253 16.63 -17.00 -46.48
C SER A 253 17.50 -18.25 -46.55
N ASP A 254 16.99 -19.33 -47.13
CA ASP A 254 17.82 -20.39 -47.71
C ASP A 254 16.98 -21.22 -48.68
N TYR A 255 16.82 -20.68 -49.90
CA TYR A 255 16.33 -21.45 -51.04
C TYR A 255 17.55 -21.86 -51.88
N THR A 256 18.24 -22.92 -51.47
CA THR A 256 19.17 -23.64 -52.35
C THR A 256 18.36 -24.55 -53.27
N TYR A 257 18.12 -24.04 -54.48
CA TYR A 257 17.56 -24.76 -55.62
C TYR A 257 18.57 -25.80 -56.13
N SER A 258 18.41 -27.06 -55.73
CA SER A 258 19.09 -28.19 -56.38
C SER A 258 18.15 -28.83 -57.39
N GLY A 259 18.18 -28.31 -58.62
CA GLY A 259 17.54 -28.96 -59.76
C GLY A 259 18.22 -30.30 -60.05
N SER A 260 17.48 -31.41 -59.88
CA SER A 260 17.83 -32.69 -60.49
C SER A 260 16.63 -33.20 -61.27
N PHE A 261 16.80 -33.12 -62.58
CA PHE A 261 15.89 -33.49 -63.65
C PHE A 261 15.97 -35.01 -63.82
N GLY A 262 14.88 -35.71 -63.52
CA GLY A 262 14.80 -37.18 -63.62
C GLY A 262 13.50 -37.60 -64.30
N SER A 263 13.47 -37.45 -65.62
CA SER A 263 12.47 -38.05 -66.49
C SER A 263 12.36 -39.56 -66.25
N LYS A 264 11.14 -40.04 -66.02
CA LYS A 264 10.78 -41.44 -66.16
C LYS A 264 9.60 -41.48 -67.13
N ASP A 265 9.93 -41.65 -68.40
CA ASP A 265 9.02 -42.20 -69.40
C ASP A 265 9.72 -43.43 -69.99
N THR A 266 9.03 -44.58 -69.86
CA THR A 266 9.12 -45.84 -70.63
C THR A 266 10.47 -46.36 -71.10
#